data_AF-A0A7J5VGC5-F1
#
_entry.id   AF-A0A7J5VGC5-F1
#
_cell.length_a   1.000
_cell.length_b   1.000
_cell.length_c   1.000
_cell.angle_alpha   90.00
_cell.angle_beta   90.00
_cell.angle_gamma   90.00
#
_symmetry.space_group_name_H-M   'P 1'
#
loop_
_entity.id
_entity.type
_entity.pdbx_description
1 polymer ?
#
loop_
_entity_poly.entity_id
_entity_poly.type
_entity_poly.pdbx_seq_one_letter_code
_entity_poly.pdbx_strand_id
1 'polypeptide(L)'
;MDATLTAYDKTVDKNFQDWVFKKQSGAIKFNEEQMQWLRMIKDYVISSFHIEKEDFDLNPFNAQGGLGKMWQLFGDKTEEIINELNEALAA
;
A
#
# COMPACT_ATOMS: atom_id res chain seq x y z
N MET A 1 8.19 4.30 -24.11
CA MET A 1 8.90 5.22 -23.20
C MET A 1 8.85 4.54 -21.85
N ASP A 2 9.75 3.60 -21.55
CA ASP A 2 9.50 2.61 -20.47
C ASP A 2 10.76 2.16 -19.71
N ALA A 3 11.90 2.82 -19.91
CA ALA A 3 13.15 2.36 -19.30
C ALA A 3 13.40 2.92 -17.88
N THR A 4 12.86 4.11 -17.57
CA THR A 4 13.14 4.82 -16.31
C THR A 4 12.25 4.41 -15.13
N LEU A 5 11.05 3.89 -15.39
CA LEU A 5 10.15 3.38 -14.35
C LEU A 5 10.70 2.09 -13.71
N THR A 6 11.41 1.23 -14.45
CA THR A 6 11.82 -0.08 -13.93
C THR A 6 12.74 -0.07 -12.71
N ALA A 7 13.53 0.98 -12.47
CA ALA A 7 14.42 1.01 -11.31
C ALA A 7 13.66 1.38 -10.02
N TYR A 8 12.82 2.40 -10.09
CA TYR A 8 11.98 2.83 -8.96
C TYR A 8 10.93 1.76 -8.63
N ASP A 9 10.23 1.24 -9.63
CA ASP A 9 9.23 0.18 -9.46
C ASP A 9 9.82 -1.04 -8.76
N LYS A 10 11.04 -1.47 -9.15
CA LYS A 10 11.74 -2.59 -8.51
C LYS A 10 12.12 -2.31 -7.06
N THR A 11 12.50 -1.08 -6.75
CA THR A 11 12.80 -0.67 -5.36
C THR A 11 11.52 -0.72 -4.52
N VAL A 12 10.43 -0.11 -5.00
CA VAL A 12 9.14 -0.11 -4.32
C VAL A 12 8.61 -1.54 -4.14
N ASP A 13 8.71 -2.40 -5.14
CA ASP A 13 8.32 -3.82 -5.05
C ASP A 13 9.13 -4.57 -4.00
N LYS A 14 10.46 -4.38 -3.97
CA LYS A 14 11.32 -5.01 -2.98
C LYS A 14 10.99 -4.53 -1.57
N ASN A 15 10.87 -3.21 -1.40
CA ASN A 15 10.55 -2.60 -0.13
C ASN A 15 9.18 -3.09 0.39
N PHE A 16 8.19 -3.22 -0.49
CA PHE A 16 6.88 -3.77 -0.17
C PHE A 16 6.98 -5.22 0.30
N GLN A 17 7.74 -6.07 -0.42
CA GLN A 17 7.95 -7.46 -0.04
C GLN A 17 8.60 -7.58 1.35
N ASP A 18 9.64 -6.78 1.61
CA ASP A 18 10.33 -6.77 2.90
C ASP A 18 9.40 -6.30 4.04
N TRP A 19 8.60 -5.26 3.80
CA TRP A 19 7.62 -4.76 4.77
C TRP A 19 6.53 -5.80 5.07
N VAL A 20 5.93 -6.40 4.05
CA VAL A 20 4.91 -7.46 4.22
C VAL A 20 5.50 -8.64 4.99
N PHE A 21 6.71 -9.08 4.63
CA PHE A 21 7.38 -10.19 5.29
C PHE A 21 7.61 -9.90 6.77
N LYS A 22 8.05 -8.70 7.13
CA LYS A 22 8.22 -8.27 8.52
C LYS A 22 6.88 -8.28 9.28
N LYS A 23 5.80 -7.72 8.70
CA LYS A 23 4.48 -7.72 9.33
C LYS A 23 3.93 -9.13 9.54
N GLN A 24 4.06 -9.99 8.53
CA GLN A 24 3.61 -11.39 8.59
C GLN A 24 4.48 -12.31 9.43
N SER A 25 5.73 -11.94 9.72
CA SER A 25 6.59 -12.67 10.66
C SER A 25 6.21 -12.42 12.13
N GLY A 26 5.41 -11.38 12.40
CA GLY A 26 4.82 -11.13 13.70
C GLY A 26 3.46 -11.81 13.92
N ALA A 27 2.68 -11.28 14.86
CA ALA A 27 1.34 -11.77 15.17
C ALA A 27 0.28 -11.38 14.11
N ILE A 28 0.61 -10.46 13.20
CA ILE A 28 -0.32 -9.94 12.20
C ILE A 28 -0.28 -10.85 10.97
N LYS A 29 -1.41 -11.45 10.60
CA LYS A 29 -1.56 -12.21 9.36
C LYS A 29 -2.59 -11.50 8.49
N PHE A 30 -2.12 -10.89 7.41
CA PHE A 30 -3.02 -10.30 6.43
C PHE A 30 -3.76 -11.42 5.68
N ASN A 31 -5.08 -11.29 5.57
CA ASN A 31 -5.89 -12.14 4.70
C ASN A 31 -5.74 -11.71 3.23
N GLU A 32 -6.38 -12.44 2.32
CA GLU A 32 -6.28 -12.18 0.89
C GLU A 32 -6.77 -10.78 0.51
N GLU A 33 -7.89 -10.34 1.08
CA GLU A 33 -8.49 -9.03 0.76
C GLU A 33 -7.61 -7.87 1.25
N GLN A 34 -7.07 -7.98 2.47
CA GLN A 34 -6.09 -7.04 3.01
C GLN A 34 -4.84 -6.99 2.11
N MET A 35 -4.33 -8.14 1.67
CA MET A 35 -3.18 -8.20 0.77
C MET A 35 -3.45 -7.60 -0.60
N GLN A 36 -4.65 -7.79 -1.16
CA GLN A 36 -5.05 -7.14 -2.40
C GLN A 36 -5.08 -5.62 -2.25
N TRP A 37 -5.63 -5.12 -1.14
CA TRP A 37 -5.64 -3.69 -0.82
C TRP A 37 -4.25 -3.09 -0.67
N LEU A 38 -3.36 -3.76 0.04
CA LEU A 38 -1.96 -3.33 0.19
C LEU A 38 -1.24 -3.25 -1.17
N ARG A 39 -1.54 -4.17 -2.09
CA ARG A 39 -0.98 -4.15 -3.46
C ARG A 39 -1.51 -2.98 -4.28
N MET A 40 -2.80 -2.65 -4.18
CA MET A 40 -3.35 -1.47 -4.86
C MET A 40 -2.67 -0.18 -4.38
N ILE A 41 -2.43 -0.05 -3.08
CA ILE A 41 -1.70 1.08 -2.51
C ILE A 41 -0.28 1.14 -3.07
N LYS A 42 0.43 0.01 -3.09
CA LYS A 42 1.78 -0.09 -3.67
C LYS A 42 1.79 0.36 -5.14
N ASP A 43 0.86 -0.12 -5.96
CA ASP A 43 0.79 0.25 -7.39
C ASP A 43 0.46 1.75 -7.59
N TYR A 44 -0.35 2.33 -6.69
CA TYR A 44 -0.58 3.78 -6.67
C TYR A 44 0.69 4.56 -6.30
N VAL A 45 1.43 4.13 -5.28
CA VAL A 45 2.69 4.75 -4.83
C VAL A 45 3.79 4.66 -5.91
N ILE A 46 3.80 3.59 -6.70
CA ILE A 46 4.68 3.50 -7.89
C ILE A 46 4.39 4.66 -8.86
N SER A 47 3.12 5.02 -9.03
CA SER A 47 2.69 6.05 -9.98
C SER A 47 2.76 7.48 -9.41
N SER A 48 2.50 7.65 -8.11
CA SER A 48 2.29 8.96 -7.45
C SER A 48 3.30 9.27 -6.34
N PHE A 49 4.29 8.41 -6.09
CA PHE A 49 5.34 8.50 -5.06
C PHE A 49 4.89 8.39 -3.60
N HIS A 50 3.67 8.80 -3.27
CA HIS A 50 3.07 8.63 -1.95
C HIS A 50 1.55 8.46 -2.07
N ILE A 51 0.91 8.12 -0.95
CA ILE A 51 -0.56 8.11 -0.81
C ILE A 51 -0.99 8.91 0.42
N GLU A 52 -1.98 9.78 0.26
CA GLU A 52 -2.64 10.52 1.33
C GLU A 52 -4.07 10.00 1.52
N LYS A 53 -4.75 10.45 2.59
CA LYS A 53 -6.12 9.99 2.86
C LYS A 53 -7.10 10.42 1.78
N GLU A 54 -6.93 11.63 1.23
CA GLU A 54 -7.76 12.12 0.12
C GLU A 54 -7.62 11.29 -1.16
N ASP A 55 -6.48 10.62 -1.38
CA ASP A 55 -6.29 9.77 -2.56
C ASP A 55 -7.24 8.56 -2.58
N PHE A 56 -7.76 8.14 -1.41
CA PHE A 56 -8.74 7.06 -1.34
C PHE A 56 -10.11 7.42 -1.93
N ASP A 57 -10.36 8.71 -2.21
CA ASP A 57 -11.54 9.17 -2.95
C ASP A 57 -11.36 9.08 -4.47
N LEU A 58 -10.16 8.69 -4.94
CA LEU A 58 -9.83 8.48 -6.34
C LEU A 58 -9.90 7.01 -6.75
N ASN A 59 -9.96 6.76 -8.06
CA ASN A 59 -9.84 5.40 -8.60
C ASN A 59 -8.41 4.87 -8.41
N PRO A 60 -8.23 3.57 -8.12
CA PRO A 60 -9.27 2.52 -8.01
C PRO A 60 -9.90 2.39 -6.61
N PHE A 61 -9.44 3.16 -5.62
CA PHE A 61 -9.83 3.00 -4.22
C PHE A 61 -11.31 3.28 -3.98
N ASN A 62 -11.84 4.40 -4.50
CA ASN A 62 -13.24 4.77 -4.32
C ASN A 62 -14.21 3.72 -4.85
N ALA A 63 -13.88 3.07 -5.97
CA ALA A 63 -14.65 1.98 -6.56
C ALA A 63 -14.65 0.72 -5.70
N GLN A 64 -13.64 0.55 -4.84
CA GLN A 64 -13.51 -0.54 -3.89
C GLN A 64 -14.04 -0.16 -2.48
N GLY A 65 -14.62 1.03 -2.30
CA GLY A 65 -15.17 1.52 -1.04
C GLY A 65 -14.28 2.53 -0.29
N GLY A 66 -13.19 2.98 -0.92
CA GLY A 66 -12.35 4.10 -0.49
C GLY A 66 -11.76 3.93 0.91
N LEU A 67 -11.61 5.05 1.63
CA LEU A 67 -11.06 5.05 2.98
C LEU A 67 -11.92 4.25 3.97
N GLY A 68 -13.23 4.16 3.71
CA GLY A 68 -14.15 3.34 4.50
C GLY A 68 -13.81 1.85 4.41
N LYS A 69 -13.46 1.35 3.23
CA LYS A 69 -13.02 -0.05 3.07
C LYS A 69 -11.67 -0.31 3.73
N MET A 70 -10.74 0.66 3.65
CA MET A 70 -9.47 0.58 4.39
C MET A 70 -9.72 0.43 5.90
N TRP A 71 -10.62 1.24 6.47
CA TRP A 71 -11.05 1.12 7.86
C TRP A 71 -11.69 -0.22 8.21
N GLN A 72 -12.53 -0.79 7.33
CA GLN A 72 -13.11 -2.12 7.55
C GLN A 72 -12.04 -3.23 7.59
N LEU A 73 -10.99 -3.09 6.78
CA LEU A 73 -9.94 -4.09 6.66
C LEU A 73 -8.91 -4.00 7.78
N PHE A 74 -8.54 -2.79 8.19
CA PHE A 74 -7.40 -2.58 9.08
C PHE A 74 -7.78 -1.94 10.43
N GLY A 75 -9.01 -1.44 10.56
CA GLY A 75 -9.52 -0.83 11.80
C GLY A 75 -8.63 0.30 12.29
N ASP A 76 -8.34 0.30 13.58
CA ASP A 76 -7.50 1.30 14.25
C ASP A 76 -6.07 1.38 13.68
N LYS A 77 -5.63 0.36 12.92
CA LYS A 77 -4.31 0.34 12.28
C LYS A 77 -4.28 1.04 10.93
N THR A 78 -5.40 1.58 10.46
CA THR A 78 -5.49 2.21 9.13
C THR A 78 -4.45 3.31 8.95
N GLU A 79 -4.36 4.23 9.91
CA GLU A 79 -3.41 5.35 9.85
C GLU A 79 -1.96 4.87 9.97
N GLU A 80 -1.70 3.92 10.88
CA GLU A 80 -0.38 3.28 11.04
C GLU A 80 0.08 2.67 9.71
N ILE A 81 -0.78 1.88 9.06
CA ILE A 81 -0.44 1.19 7.81
C ILE A 81 -0.18 2.17 6.67
N ILE A 82 -0.97 3.24 6.55
CA ILE A 82 -0.73 4.26 5.51
C ILE A 82 0.64 4.91 5.70
N ASN A 83 0.95 5.34 6.92
CA ASN A 83 2.23 5.99 7.23
C ASN A 83 3.41 5.03 7.01
N GLU A 84 3.32 3.82 7.54
CA GLU A 84 4.39 2.83 7.38
C GLU A 84 4.60 2.41 5.92
N LEU A 85 3.53 2.30 5.11
CA LEU A 85 3.68 2.02 3.70
C LEU A 85 4.38 3.16 2.98
N ASN A 86 3.98 4.42 3.20
CA ASN A 86 4.67 5.56 2.60
C ASN A 86 6.15 5.58 2.96
N GLU A 87 6.48 5.37 4.23
CA GLU A 87 7.88 5.32 4.69
C GLU A 87 8.64 4.14 4.10
N ALA A 88 8.07 2.93 4.17
CA ALA A 88 8.75 1.73 3.70
C ALA A 88 8.97 1.75 2.19
N LEU A 89 7.96 2.18 1.41
CA LEU A 89 8.02 2.16 -0.04
C LEU A 89 8.97 3.22 -0.61
N ALA A 90 9.12 4.36 0.07
CA ALA A 90 10.04 5.43 -0.33
C ALA A 90 11.52 5.21 0.09
N ALA A 91 11.80 4.17 0.89
CA ALA A 91 13.13 3.87 1.45
C ALA A 91 14.12 3.18 0.49
#